data_AF-A0A527GKK2-F1
#
_entry.id   AF-A0A527GKK2-F1
#
_cell.length_a   1.000
_cell.length_b   1.000
_cell.length_c   1.000
_cell.angle_alpha   90.00
_cell.angle_beta   90.00
_cell.angle_gamma   90.00
#
_symmetry.space_group_name_H-M   'P 1'
#
loop_
_entity.id
_entity.type
_entity.pdbx_description
1 polymer ?
#
loop_
_entity_poly.entity_id
_entity_poly.type
_entity_poly.pdbx_seq_one_letter_code
_entity_poly.pdbx_strand_id
1 'polypeptide(L)'
;RAAGVEVVEKVLAEQASEQMAGYLIRSLRKRPEVILKLALSSDGKIGREGGGQVSITGDIARREVYLMRAEADGILVGIGTALEDDPALTVRLPGLENRSPARIVLDRQIRLPEA
;
A
#
# COMPACT_ATOMS: atom_id res chain seq x y z
N ARG A 1 12.86 34.54 11.71
CA ARG A 1 12.58 35.29 12.95
C ARG A 1 13.81 36.02 13.50
N ALA A 2 14.92 35.35 13.85
CA ALA A 2 16.13 36.01 14.35
C ALA A 2 16.75 37.03 13.37
N ALA A 3 16.51 36.87 12.06
CA ALA A 3 16.93 37.80 11.01
C ALA A 3 15.87 38.89 10.67
N GLY A 4 14.88 39.13 11.53
CA GLY A 4 13.86 40.18 11.33
C GLY A 4 12.76 39.88 10.28
N VAL A 5 12.83 38.73 9.61
CA VAL A 5 11.79 38.30 8.64
C VAL A 5 10.59 37.70 9.36
N GLU A 6 9.39 38.16 8.99
CA GLU A 6 8.09 37.61 9.42
C GLU A 6 7.95 36.15 8.94
N VAL A 7 7.45 35.28 9.82
CA VAL A 7 7.22 33.87 9.51
C VAL A 7 5.80 33.51 9.94
N VAL A 8 4.97 33.14 8.97
CA VAL A 8 3.62 32.60 9.20
C VAL A 8 3.68 31.09 9.10
N GLU A 9 3.22 30.41 10.15
CA GLU A 9 3.24 28.94 10.25
C GLU A 9 1.84 28.37 10.15
N LYS A 10 1.75 27.05 9.96
CA LYS A 10 0.49 26.29 9.93
C LYS A 10 -0.49 26.64 8.80
N VAL A 11 -0.03 27.31 7.75
CA VAL A 11 -0.81 27.48 6.53
C VAL A 11 -1.05 26.11 5.91
N LEU A 12 -2.32 25.69 5.82
CA LEU A 12 -2.74 24.36 5.33
C LEU A 12 -1.98 23.20 5.98
N ALA A 13 -1.69 23.32 7.29
CA ALA A 13 -0.85 22.35 7.98
C ALA A 13 -1.40 20.92 7.91
N GLU A 14 -2.73 20.78 7.96
CA GLU A 14 -3.42 19.50 7.88
C GLU A 14 -3.19 18.81 6.53
N GLN A 15 -3.50 19.50 5.42
CA GLN A 15 -3.32 18.98 4.06
C GLN A 15 -1.85 18.68 3.76
N ALA A 16 -0.93 19.55 4.20
CA ALA A 16 0.50 19.31 4.07
C ALA A 16 0.95 18.07 4.85
N SER A 17 0.37 17.84 6.04
CA SER A 17 0.69 16.66 6.85
C SER A 17 0.15 15.36 6.25
N GLU A 18 -1.02 15.39 5.61
CA GLU A 18 -1.59 14.25 4.89
C GLU A 18 -0.71 13.87 3.70
N GLN A 19 -0.31 14.83 2.87
CA GLN A 19 0.58 14.58 1.72
C GLN A 19 1.96 14.03 2.14
N MET A 20 2.39 14.36 3.35
CA MET A 20 3.68 13.93 3.90
C MET A 20 3.55 12.80 4.93
N ALA A 21 2.39 12.15 5.05
CA ALA A 21 2.07 11.24 6.15
C ALA A 21 3.13 10.14 6.32
N GLY A 22 3.54 9.48 5.23
CA GLY A 22 4.60 8.46 5.24
C GLY A 22 5.92 8.98 5.83
N TYR A 23 6.37 10.17 5.42
CA TYR A 23 7.60 10.79 5.95
C TYR A 23 7.45 11.20 7.41
N LEU A 24 6.36 11.88 7.76
CA LEU A 24 6.14 12.41 9.10
C LEU A 24 5.98 11.29 10.13
N ILE A 25 5.23 10.23 9.80
CA ILE A 25 5.08 9.07 10.69
C ILE A 25 6.44 8.37 10.87
N ARG A 26 7.22 8.18 9.80
CA ARG A 26 8.59 7.63 9.91
C ARG A 26 9.49 8.51 10.78
N SER A 27 9.48 9.82 10.55
CA SER A 27 10.38 10.76 11.23
C SER A 27 10.03 10.91 12.71
N LEU A 28 8.74 11.06 13.03
CA LEU A 28 8.25 11.35 14.38
C LEU A 28 8.02 10.09 15.22
N ARG A 29 7.48 9.01 14.61
CA ARG A 29 7.07 7.79 15.32
C ARG A 29 7.98 6.59 15.07
N LYS A 30 9.02 6.75 14.24
CA LYS A 30 10.02 5.71 13.94
C LYS A 30 9.42 4.40 13.42
N ARG A 31 8.30 4.51 12.69
CA ARG A 31 7.63 3.39 12.01
C ARG A 31 7.03 3.87 10.68
N PRO A 32 6.75 2.99 9.71
CA PRO A 32 6.09 3.42 8.47
C PRO A 32 4.62 3.79 8.73
N GLU A 33 4.06 4.58 7.82
CA GLU A 33 2.61 4.61 7.63
C GLU A 33 2.14 3.26 7.08
N VAL A 34 0.97 2.81 7.52
CA VAL A 34 0.40 1.53 7.08
C VAL A 34 -1.01 1.77 6.56
N ILE A 35 -1.22 1.43 5.29
CA ILE A 35 -2.53 1.46 4.63
C ILE A 35 -3.03 0.01 4.54
N LEU A 36 -4.18 -0.26 5.15
CA LEU A 36 -4.88 -1.55 4.98
C LEU A 36 -5.90 -1.42 3.85
N LYS A 37 -5.71 -2.19 2.77
CA LYS A 37 -6.67 -2.29 1.67
C LYS A 37 -7.45 -3.59 1.76
N LEU A 38 -8.78 -3.50 1.69
CA LEU A 38 -9.69 -4.64 1.65
C LEU A 38 -10.57 -4.60 0.38
N ALA A 39 -10.87 -5.76 -0.20
CA ALA A 39 -11.96 -5.93 -1.16
C ALA A 39 -12.97 -6.88 -0.54
N LEU A 40 -14.22 -6.42 -0.39
CA LEU A 40 -15.27 -7.15 0.29
C LEU A 40 -16.47 -7.30 -0.64
N SER A 41 -17.06 -8.50 -0.65
CA SER A 41 -18.39 -8.73 -1.21
C SER A 41 -19.46 -8.03 -0.37
N SER A 42 -20.69 -7.99 -0.88
CA SER A 42 -21.83 -7.39 -0.16
C SER A 42 -22.14 -8.07 1.17
N ASP A 43 -21.76 -9.34 1.33
CA ASP A 43 -21.87 -10.11 2.58
C ASP A 43 -20.56 -10.11 3.41
N GLY A 44 -19.61 -9.23 3.08
CA GLY A 44 -18.40 -8.99 3.88
C GLY A 44 -17.31 -10.06 3.77
N LYS A 45 -17.27 -10.82 2.68
CA LYS A 45 -16.27 -11.87 2.42
C LYS A 45 -15.15 -11.36 1.52
N ILE A 46 -13.95 -11.90 1.70
CA ILE A 46 -12.74 -11.55 0.92
C ILE A 46 -12.39 -12.60 -0.15
N GLY A 47 -13.14 -13.70 -0.22
CA GLY A 47 -12.87 -14.80 -1.12
C GLY A 47 -13.73 -16.01 -0.77
N ARG A 48 -13.43 -17.13 -1.41
CA ARG A 48 -14.05 -18.43 -1.15
C ARG A 48 -12.95 -19.44 -0.90
N GLU A 49 -13.14 -20.28 0.11
CA GLU A 49 -12.22 -21.38 0.40
C GLU A 49 -12.03 -22.27 -0.84
N GLY A 50 -10.78 -22.54 -1.20
CA GLY A 50 -10.40 -23.29 -2.41
C GLY A 50 -10.70 -22.58 -3.74
N GLY A 51 -11.17 -21.32 -3.71
CA GLY A 51 -11.50 -20.54 -4.90
C GLY A 51 -10.32 -19.79 -5.52
N GLY A 52 -9.17 -19.76 -4.84
CA GLY A 52 -8.03 -18.92 -5.21
C GLY A 52 -8.43 -17.45 -5.37
N GLN A 53 -7.90 -16.81 -6.41
CA GLN A 53 -8.18 -15.41 -6.69
C GLN A 53 -9.62 -15.18 -7.19
N VAL A 54 -10.49 -14.71 -6.28
CA VAL A 54 -11.86 -14.31 -6.62
C VAL A 54 -11.93 -12.81 -6.92
N SER A 55 -12.40 -12.45 -8.12
CA SER A 55 -12.61 -11.05 -8.47
C SER A 55 -13.88 -10.50 -7.80
N ILE A 56 -13.69 -9.79 -6.68
CA ILE A 56 -14.78 -9.15 -5.93
C ILE A 56 -15.11 -7.76 -6.50
N THR A 57 -14.08 -6.95 -6.75
CA THR A 57 -14.23 -5.56 -7.19
C THR A 57 -13.91 -5.39 -8.68
N GLY A 58 -14.52 -4.41 -9.34
CA GLY A 58 -14.30 -4.11 -10.76
C GLY A 58 -13.02 -3.33 -11.07
N ASP A 59 -12.87 -2.94 -12.34
CA ASP A 59 -11.65 -2.35 -12.88
C ASP A 59 -11.28 -0.99 -12.29
N ILE A 60 -12.27 -0.16 -11.93
CA ILE A 60 -12.04 1.13 -11.28
C ILE A 60 -11.29 0.92 -9.96
N ALA A 61 -11.79 0.03 -9.10
CA ALA A 61 -11.13 -0.30 -7.85
C ALA A 61 -9.74 -0.92 -8.06
N ARG A 62 -9.54 -1.68 -9.13
CA ARG A 62 -8.23 -2.26 -9.46
C ARG A 62 -7.22 -1.18 -9.87
N ARG A 63 -7.64 -0.15 -10.60
CA ARG A 63 -6.82 1.01 -10.94
C ARG A 63 -6.38 1.78 -9.70
N GLU A 64 -7.31 2.03 -8.77
CA GLU A 64 -6.99 2.66 -7.48
C GLU A 64 -5.95 1.86 -6.69
N VAL A 65 -6.04 0.53 -6.66
CA VAL A 65 -5.02 -0.31 -6.02
C VAL A 65 -3.64 -0.15 -6.68
N TYR A 66 -3.58 0.03 -8.00
CA TYR A 66 -2.30 0.28 -8.66
C TYR A 66 -1.73 1.68 -8.33
N LEU A 67 -2.59 2.69 -8.17
CA LEU A 67 -2.15 4.02 -7.70
C LEU A 67 -1.61 3.94 -6.27
N MET A 68 -2.33 3.29 -5.35
CA MET A 68 -1.87 3.06 -3.98
C MET A 68 -0.52 2.33 -3.95
N ARG A 69 -0.30 1.36 -4.84
CA ARG A 69 0.99 0.67 -4.98
C ARG A 69 2.10 1.60 -5.48
N ALA A 70 1.80 2.51 -6.40
CA ALA A 70 2.76 3.45 -6.97
C ALA A 70 3.22 4.54 -5.98
N GLU A 71 2.39 4.81 -4.97
CA GLU A 71 2.65 5.75 -3.89
C GLU A 71 3.34 5.11 -2.68
N ALA A 72 3.23 3.79 -2.51
CA ALA A 72 3.82 3.06 -1.39
C ALA A 72 5.29 2.70 -1.65
N ASP A 73 6.11 2.73 -0.59
CA ASP A 73 7.48 2.20 -0.62
C ASP A 73 7.52 0.66 -0.59
N GLY A 74 6.49 0.02 -0.01
CA GLY A 74 6.40 -1.41 0.17
C GLY A 74 4.97 -1.95 0.13
N ILE A 75 4.80 -3.17 -0.38
CA ILE A 75 3.55 -3.93 -0.34
C ILE A 75 3.76 -5.21 0.47
N LEU A 76 2.85 -5.46 1.41
CA LEU A 76 2.94 -6.57 2.33
C LEU A 76 1.76 -7.53 2.12
N VAL A 77 2.06 -8.83 2.04
CA VAL A 77 1.08 -9.90 2.07
C VAL A 77 1.51 -11.00 3.04
N GLY A 78 0.56 -11.81 3.49
CA GLY A 78 0.87 -13.05 4.20
C GLY A 78 1.27 -14.16 3.21
N ILE A 79 2.03 -15.13 3.71
CA ILE A 79 2.42 -16.32 2.94
C ILE A 79 1.24 -17.11 2.34
N GLY A 80 0.06 -17.10 2.98
CA GLY A 80 -1.15 -17.74 2.41
C GLY A 80 -1.52 -17.14 1.05
N THR A 81 -1.58 -15.81 0.95
CA THR A 81 -1.82 -15.09 -0.31
C THR A 81 -0.73 -15.38 -1.34
N ALA A 82 0.53 -15.43 -0.93
CA ALA A 82 1.62 -15.73 -1.87
C ALA A 82 1.49 -17.13 -2.48
N LEU A 83 1.09 -18.12 -1.69
CA LEU A 83 0.94 -19.51 -2.15
C LEU A 83 -0.36 -19.75 -2.94
N GLU A 84 -1.46 -19.12 -2.54
CA GLU A 84 -2.78 -19.36 -3.15
C GLU A 84 -2.99 -18.54 -4.43
N ASP A 85 -2.46 -17.31 -4.49
CA ASP A 85 -2.74 -16.38 -5.59
C ASP A 85 -1.55 -16.14 -6.53
N ASP A 86 -0.32 -16.54 -6.15
CA ASP A 86 0.93 -16.22 -6.85
C ASP A 86 0.98 -14.79 -7.44
N PRO A 87 0.77 -13.75 -6.61
CA PRO A 87 0.57 -12.41 -7.14
C PRO A 87 1.90 -11.75 -7.51
N ALA A 88 1.95 -11.14 -8.69
CA ALA A 88 3.12 -10.34 -9.10
C ALA A 88 3.36 -9.12 -8.18
N LEU A 89 2.30 -8.58 -7.57
CA LEU A 89 2.30 -7.39 -6.69
C LEU A 89 2.93 -6.12 -7.30
N THR A 90 2.94 -6.01 -8.63
CA THR A 90 3.48 -4.86 -9.36
C THR A 90 2.44 -3.75 -9.61
N VAL A 91 2.93 -2.56 -9.98
CA VAL A 91 2.13 -1.50 -10.61
C VAL A 91 1.98 -1.82 -12.09
N ARG A 92 0.75 -1.77 -12.61
CA ARG A 92 0.43 -2.05 -14.03
C ARG A 92 -0.26 -0.87 -14.72
N LEU A 93 0.07 0.34 -14.29
CA LEU A 93 -0.42 1.59 -14.88
C LEU A 93 0.60 2.12 -15.90
N PRO A 94 0.16 2.50 -17.10
CA PRO A 94 1.04 3.05 -18.13
C PRO A 94 1.86 4.23 -17.61
N GLY A 95 3.19 4.14 -17.75
CA GLY A 95 4.13 5.20 -17.35
C GLY A 95 4.51 5.22 -15.87
N LEU A 96 3.98 4.30 -15.07
CA LEU A 96 4.28 4.16 -13.63
C LEU A 96 4.80 2.75 -13.28
N GLU A 97 5.16 1.92 -14.26
CA GLU A 97 5.61 0.55 -14.03
C GLU A 97 6.85 0.48 -13.14
N ASN A 98 7.74 1.48 -13.26
CA ASN A 98 8.94 1.66 -12.45
C ASN A 98 8.66 2.11 -11.00
N ARG A 99 7.41 2.37 -10.65
CA ARG A 99 6.95 2.72 -9.29
C ARG A 99 6.50 1.49 -8.50
N SER A 100 6.81 0.28 -8.96
CA SER A 100 6.45 -0.94 -8.24
C SER A 100 7.14 -0.98 -6.87
N PRO A 101 6.38 -1.22 -5.78
CA PRO A 101 6.92 -1.18 -4.41
C PRO A 101 7.79 -2.41 -4.09
N ALA A 102 8.58 -2.31 -3.03
CA ALA A 102 9.25 -3.49 -2.47
C ALA A 102 8.21 -4.53 -2.01
N ARG A 103 8.40 -5.79 -2.38
CA ARG A 103 7.47 -6.88 -2.06
C ARG A 103 7.90 -7.57 -0.76
N ILE A 104 7.02 -7.58 0.23
CA ILE A 104 7.28 -8.12 1.56
C ILE A 104 6.29 -9.25 1.82
N VAL A 105 6.80 -10.45 2.08
CA VAL A 105 5.98 -11.61 2.45
C VAL A 105 6.22 -11.94 3.91
N LEU A 106 5.15 -11.95 4.70
CA LEU A 106 5.22 -12.47 6.07
C LEU A 106 5.12 -13.99 6.05
N ASP A 107 6.25 -14.64 6.28
CA ASP A 107 6.35 -16.10 6.27
C ASP A 107 7.12 -16.61 7.48
N ARG A 108 6.38 -17.04 8.51
CA ARG A 108 6.96 -17.56 9.76
C ARG A 108 7.71 -18.88 9.57
N GLN A 109 7.40 -19.65 8.52
CA GLN A 109 7.84 -21.04 8.35
C GLN A 109 8.74 -21.24 7.13
N ILE A 110 9.05 -20.17 6.38
CA ILE A 110 9.90 -20.23 5.18
C ILE A 110 9.34 -21.25 4.17
N ARG A 111 8.05 -21.09 3.85
CA ARG A 111 7.28 -21.89 2.90
C ARG A 111 7.27 -21.28 1.49
N LEU A 112 7.68 -20.02 1.33
CA LEU A 112 7.73 -19.37 0.03
C LEU A 112 8.64 -20.19 -0.91
N PRO A 113 8.15 -20.62 -2.09
CA PRO A 113 8.96 -21.39 -3.03
C PRO A 113 10.16 -20.59 -3.55
N GLU A 114 11.23 -21.29 -3.88
CA GLU A 114 12.33 -20.71 -4.66
C GLU A 114 11.85 -20.45 -6.11
N ALA A 115 12.40 -19.41 -6.72
CA ALA A 115 12.09 -19.00 -8.09
C ALA A 115 12.78 -19.89 -9.14
#